data_AF-A0A7C6F4G9-F1
#
_entry.id   AF-A0A7C6F4G9-F1
#
_cell.length_a   1.000
_cell.length_b   1.000
_cell.length_c   1.000
_cell.angle_alpha   90.00
_cell.angle_beta   90.00
_cell.angle_gamma   90.00
#
_symmetry.space_group_name_H-M   'P 1'
#
loop_
_entity.id
_entity.type
_entity.pdbx_description
1 polymer ?
#
loop_
_entity_poly.entity_id
_entity_poly.type
_entity_poly.pdbx_seq_one_letter_code
_entity_poly.pdbx_strand_id
1 'polypeptide(L)'
;TLEIFNLWGEQPAAKQEVIRIAHSFLQARPKGTIAELVEQPEFQRACREAGLTHLGGPMLGCLTSDGVSVWVRTLGQAEVSVQVTINGEVRRFGPVTSTRETDFTAVVPVTGLPRGVVLPYRLLIDGQPVPIPENAAIHTLPEEGKPVRIAFGSCMHRWGVGNPRLSAEIRERQPAVLLLIGDTAAQDRDNHLGLHRLDYLVRDLTAAWQQLVAEVPVYVTWDDHDYFNNDKWGIPKGFSEEDRQGVWEVFRQCWNNPAYGLGPGRGGVFLQTRIGPCDVIMTDNRYFREKGNFLGTEQMAWLKERLLAAKGPFVILSCGTMWSDYVSAGKDSWGVFDPQGREDLFRFIEEHRIGGVLLISGDRHGARGFRIPRPNGRDFYEFEGASLGGRSGPPVRQPDWTTQLYGMSGEYAFSEFEFDVSGPDPKVTFRLFLLDGKTFYETTLGQEQLSR
;
A
#
# COMPACT_ATOMS: atom_id res chain seq x y z
N THR A 1 -11.77 -18.88 -2.32
CA THR A 1 -11.62 -18.18 -1.02
C THR A 1 -10.87 -19.01 0.00
N LEU A 2 -11.40 -20.16 0.47
CA LEU A 2 -10.68 -20.99 1.45
C LEU A 2 -9.32 -21.50 0.96
N GLU A 3 -9.22 -21.87 -0.30
CA GLU A 3 -7.94 -22.27 -0.90
C GLU A 3 -6.85 -21.20 -0.72
N ILE A 4 -7.21 -19.93 -0.94
CA ILE A 4 -6.30 -18.79 -0.71
C ILE A 4 -6.00 -18.62 0.78
N PHE A 5 -7.01 -18.72 1.63
CA PHE A 5 -6.83 -18.58 3.09
C PHE A 5 -5.91 -19.67 3.68
N ASN A 6 -5.92 -20.86 3.09
CA ASN A 6 -5.10 -22.01 3.49
C ASN A 6 -3.79 -22.15 2.67
N LEU A 7 -3.52 -21.25 1.72
CA LEU A 7 -2.45 -21.39 0.74
C LEU A 7 -1.06 -21.57 1.38
N TRP A 8 -0.82 -20.87 2.49
CA TRP A 8 0.48 -20.84 3.18
C TRP A 8 0.48 -21.66 4.48
N GLY A 9 -0.45 -22.60 4.58
CA GLY A 9 -0.66 -23.43 5.76
C GLY A 9 -2.13 -23.48 6.11
N GLU A 10 -2.62 -24.69 6.39
CA GLU A 10 -4.02 -24.89 6.75
C GLU A 10 -4.37 -24.12 8.03
N GLN A 11 -5.42 -23.31 7.96
CA GLN A 11 -5.88 -22.48 9.07
C GLN A 11 -6.76 -23.30 10.03
N PRO A 12 -6.90 -22.90 11.31
CA PRO A 12 -7.78 -23.60 12.25
C PRO A 12 -9.22 -23.73 11.71
N ALA A 13 -9.84 -24.90 11.87
CA ALA A 13 -11.17 -25.20 11.34
C ALA A 13 -12.24 -24.16 11.73
N ALA A 14 -12.18 -23.64 12.96
CA ALA A 14 -13.07 -22.59 13.44
C ALA A 14 -12.89 -21.26 12.65
N LYS A 15 -11.66 -20.88 12.29
CA LYS A 15 -11.43 -19.71 11.43
C LYS A 15 -11.89 -19.96 9.99
N GLN A 16 -11.72 -21.18 9.49
CA GLN A 16 -12.26 -21.55 8.17
C GLN A 16 -13.79 -21.48 8.12
N GLU A 17 -14.49 -21.82 9.21
CA GLU A 17 -15.94 -21.63 9.35
C GLU A 17 -16.36 -20.17 9.20
N VAL A 18 -15.65 -19.25 9.88
CA VAL A 18 -15.87 -17.80 9.77
C VAL A 18 -15.80 -17.34 8.31
N ILE A 19 -14.76 -17.77 7.58
CA ILE A 19 -14.61 -17.44 6.15
C ILE A 19 -15.70 -18.09 5.29
N ARG A 20 -16.16 -19.31 5.60
CA ARG A 20 -17.26 -19.97 4.86
C ARG A 20 -18.57 -19.21 5.00
N ILE A 21 -18.93 -18.83 6.23
CA ILE A 21 -20.14 -18.03 6.51
C ILE A 21 -20.04 -16.67 5.82
N ALA A 22 -18.91 -15.97 5.98
CA ALA A 22 -18.68 -14.68 5.35
C ALA A 22 -18.79 -14.76 3.82
N HIS A 23 -18.17 -15.78 3.20
CA HIS A 23 -18.22 -15.98 1.77
C HIS A 23 -19.64 -16.23 1.26
N SER A 24 -20.38 -17.15 1.89
CA SER A 24 -21.77 -17.43 1.55
C SER A 24 -22.65 -16.17 1.64
N PHE A 25 -22.49 -15.41 2.72
CA PHE A 25 -23.26 -14.18 2.96
C PHE A 25 -22.95 -13.09 1.93
N LEU A 26 -21.67 -12.81 1.71
CA LEU A 26 -21.20 -11.70 0.90
C LEU A 26 -21.31 -12.00 -0.59
N GLN A 27 -21.07 -13.23 -1.04
CA GLN A 27 -21.26 -13.63 -2.45
C GLN A 27 -22.73 -13.51 -2.88
N ALA A 28 -23.67 -13.83 -1.99
CA ALA A 28 -25.10 -13.69 -2.29
C ALA A 28 -25.58 -12.22 -2.31
N ARG A 29 -24.76 -11.27 -1.86
CA ARG A 29 -25.12 -9.86 -1.70
C ARG A 29 -24.07 -8.96 -2.35
N PRO A 30 -24.25 -8.58 -3.63
CA PRO A 30 -23.31 -7.72 -4.35
C PRO A 30 -22.94 -6.43 -3.62
N LYS A 31 -23.90 -5.78 -2.95
CA LYS A 31 -23.69 -4.57 -2.14
C LYS A 31 -23.57 -4.84 -0.63
N GLY A 32 -23.43 -6.10 -0.22
CA GLY A 32 -23.35 -6.51 1.18
C GLY A 32 -22.16 -5.89 1.91
N THR A 33 -22.35 -5.60 3.19
CA THR A 33 -21.36 -4.95 4.07
C THR A 33 -20.85 -5.90 5.15
N ILE A 34 -19.70 -5.59 5.77
CA ILE A 34 -19.26 -6.33 6.95
C ILE A 34 -20.20 -6.04 8.13
N ALA A 35 -20.77 -4.83 8.21
CA ALA A 35 -21.74 -4.48 9.22
C ALA A 35 -22.96 -5.42 9.22
N GLU A 36 -23.57 -5.66 8.06
CA GLU A 36 -24.70 -6.60 7.93
C GLU A 36 -24.30 -8.05 8.22
N LEU A 37 -23.06 -8.43 7.90
CA LEU A 37 -22.51 -9.76 8.21
C LEU A 37 -22.33 -9.95 9.72
N VAL A 38 -21.78 -8.95 10.39
CA VAL A 38 -21.56 -8.90 11.84
C VAL A 38 -22.88 -8.94 12.61
N GLU A 39 -23.97 -8.43 12.03
CA GLU A 39 -25.32 -8.53 12.60
C GLU A 39 -25.91 -9.95 12.53
N GLN A 40 -25.30 -10.88 11.79
CA GLN A 40 -25.81 -12.26 11.69
C GLN A 40 -25.45 -13.10 12.93
N PRO A 41 -26.43 -13.72 13.63
CA PRO A 41 -26.17 -14.51 14.82
C PRO A 41 -25.22 -15.71 14.59
N GLU A 42 -25.32 -16.33 13.42
CA GLU A 42 -24.44 -17.43 13.01
C GLU A 42 -22.99 -16.99 12.85
N PHE A 43 -22.75 -15.84 12.22
CA PHE A 43 -21.42 -15.29 12.06
C PHE A 43 -20.80 -14.91 13.41
N GLN A 44 -21.59 -14.27 14.30
CA GLN A 44 -21.19 -13.95 15.67
C GLN A 44 -20.81 -15.20 16.48
N ARG A 45 -21.58 -16.29 16.34
CA ARG A 45 -21.28 -17.58 16.96
C ARG A 45 -19.94 -18.14 16.46
N ALA A 46 -19.74 -18.20 15.14
CA ALA A 46 -18.50 -18.69 14.55
C ALA A 46 -17.28 -17.85 14.97
N CYS A 47 -17.41 -16.52 15.06
CA CYS A 47 -16.33 -15.66 15.54
C CYS A 47 -15.95 -15.98 16.99
N ARG A 48 -16.93 -16.20 17.88
CA ARG A 48 -16.67 -16.61 19.27
C ARG A 48 -15.99 -17.98 19.36
N GLU A 49 -16.46 -18.96 18.58
CA GLU A 49 -15.86 -20.30 18.52
C GLU A 49 -14.43 -20.27 17.97
N ALA A 50 -14.13 -19.35 17.05
CA ALA A 50 -12.80 -19.10 16.52
C ALA A 50 -11.90 -18.24 17.45
N GLY A 51 -12.41 -17.78 18.59
CA GLY A 51 -11.69 -16.92 19.53
C GLY A 51 -11.37 -15.53 18.99
N LEU A 52 -12.13 -15.05 17.99
CA LEU A 52 -11.94 -13.71 17.43
C LEU A 52 -12.50 -12.65 18.38
N THR A 53 -11.68 -11.64 18.67
CA THR A 53 -12.09 -10.45 19.43
C THR A 53 -12.37 -9.25 18.52
N HIS A 54 -11.86 -9.31 17.29
CA HIS A 54 -11.99 -8.32 16.23
C HIS A 54 -11.77 -9.01 14.88
N LEU A 55 -12.12 -8.34 13.78
CA LEU A 55 -12.07 -8.89 12.42
C LEU A 55 -10.85 -8.45 11.62
N GLY A 56 -10.14 -7.40 12.06
CA GLY A 56 -8.94 -6.93 11.38
C GLY A 56 -8.15 -5.89 12.15
N GLY A 57 -6.87 -5.78 11.81
CA GLY A 57 -5.90 -4.94 12.50
C GLY A 57 -5.27 -5.62 13.74
N PRO A 58 -4.53 -4.85 14.57
CA PRO A 58 -4.17 -3.45 14.34
C PRO A 58 -3.32 -3.28 13.07
N MET A 59 -3.69 -2.32 12.23
CA MET A 59 -2.95 -1.93 11.02
C MET A 59 -2.40 -0.53 11.21
N LEU A 60 -1.07 -0.40 11.22
CA LEU A 60 -0.39 0.89 11.32
C LEU A 60 -0.41 1.62 9.97
N GLY A 61 -0.48 2.94 10.03
CA GLY A 61 -0.51 3.84 8.88
C GLY A 61 -0.40 5.29 9.36
N CYS A 62 -0.37 6.25 8.43
CA CYS A 62 -0.28 7.68 8.78
C CYS A 62 0.89 8.03 9.74
N LEU A 63 2.07 7.45 9.54
CA LEU A 63 3.27 7.79 10.29
C LEU A 63 3.61 9.28 10.15
N THR A 64 3.84 9.95 11.28
CA THR A 64 4.31 11.35 11.37
C THR A 64 5.64 11.42 12.11
N SER A 65 6.15 12.64 12.31
CA SER A 65 7.38 12.89 13.09
C SER A 65 7.32 12.42 14.54
N ASP A 66 6.13 12.25 15.09
CA ASP A 66 5.86 12.04 16.52
C ASP A 66 4.64 11.11 16.74
N GLY A 67 4.21 10.34 15.74
CA GLY A 67 2.95 9.63 15.83
C GLY A 67 2.68 8.66 14.69
N VAL A 68 1.60 7.90 14.86
CA VAL A 68 1.08 6.91 13.89
C VAL A 68 -0.42 6.74 14.15
N SER A 69 -1.18 6.30 13.16
CA SER A 69 -2.58 5.91 13.33
C SER A 69 -2.71 4.39 13.38
N VAL A 70 -3.63 3.89 14.21
CA VAL A 70 -3.92 2.45 14.35
C VAL A 70 -5.35 2.17 13.86
N TRP A 71 -5.48 1.47 12.74
CA TRP A 71 -6.76 1.03 12.19
C TRP A 71 -7.13 -0.35 12.73
N VAL A 72 -8.41 -0.55 13.06
CA VAL A 72 -8.98 -1.81 13.56
C VAL A 72 -10.40 -1.97 13.00
N ARG A 73 -10.82 -3.22 12.71
CA ARG A 73 -12.22 -3.57 12.46
C ARG A 73 -12.74 -4.48 13.57
N THR A 74 -13.81 -4.07 14.25
CA THR A 74 -14.39 -4.74 15.41
C THR A 74 -15.54 -5.69 15.03
N LEU A 75 -16.05 -6.45 16.01
CA LEU A 75 -17.18 -7.38 15.87
C LEU A 75 -18.55 -6.73 16.15
N GLY A 76 -18.65 -5.41 16.00
CA GLY A 76 -19.84 -4.63 16.29
C GLY A 76 -19.49 -3.20 16.69
N GLN A 77 -20.48 -2.43 17.16
CA GLN A 77 -20.18 -1.12 17.72
C GLN A 77 -19.35 -1.26 18.99
N ALA A 78 -18.23 -0.55 19.08
CA ALA A 78 -17.30 -0.63 20.21
C ALA A 78 -16.44 0.64 20.32
N GLU A 79 -15.90 0.88 21.52
CA GLU A 79 -14.92 1.93 21.76
C GLU A 79 -13.49 1.38 21.65
N VAL A 80 -12.72 1.86 20.68
CA VAL A 80 -11.35 1.41 20.44
C VAL A 80 -10.36 2.41 21.02
N SER A 81 -9.39 1.94 21.79
CA SER A 81 -8.30 2.75 22.34
C SER A 81 -6.95 2.06 22.17
N VAL A 82 -5.87 2.83 22.16
CA VAL A 82 -4.49 2.32 22.14
C VAL A 82 -3.76 2.77 23.40
N GLN A 83 -3.03 1.87 24.04
CA GLN A 83 -2.16 2.19 25.17
C GLN A 83 -0.70 2.00 24.79
N VAL A 84 0.13 2.99 25.13
CA VAL A 84 1.58 2.99 24.91
C VAL A 84 2.27 3.50 26.17
N THR A 85 3.37 2.86 26.57
CA THR A 85 4.22 3.37 27.66
C THR A 85 5.26 4.32 27.07
N ILE A 86 5.23 5.59 27.48
CA ILE A 86 6.12 6.64 26.99
C ILE A 86 6.85 7.22 28.20
N ASN A 87 8.19 7.13 28.23
CA ASN A 87 9.01 7.59 29.34
C ASN A 87 8.59 7.02 30.72
N GLY A 88 8.13 5.77 30.75
CA GLY A 88 7.65 5.10 31.96
C GLY A 88 6.19 5.35 32.31
N GLU A 89 5.50 6.26 31.61
CA GLU A 89 4.09 6.58 31.85
C GLU A 89 3.19 5.88 30.82
N VAL A 90 2.13 5.22 31.29
CA VAL A 90 1.12 4.63 30.40
C VAL A 90 0.21 5.74 29.88
N ARG A 91 0.25 6.00 28.58
CA ARG A 91 -0.65 6.93 27.89
C ARG A 91 -1.71 6.15 27.11
N ARG A 92 -2.96 6.60 27.18
CA ARG A 92 -4.10 6.06 26.44
C ARG A 92 -4.54 7.07 25.38
N PHE A 93 -4.72 6.58 24.16
CA PHE A 93 -5.22 7.31 23.00
C PHE A 93 -6.60 6.77 22.60
N GLY A 94 -7.51 7.66 22.19
CA GLY A 94 -8.94 7.36 22.01
C GLY A 94 -9.78 7.64 23.27
N PRO A 95 -11.01 7.10 23.36
CA PRO A 95 -11.58 6.15 22.42
C PRO A 95 -11.99 6.75 21.07
N VAL A 96 -11.96 5.92 20.03
CA VAL A 96 -12.64 6.16 18.75
C VAL A 96 -13.68 5.06 18.58
N THR A 97 -14.93 5.44 18.32
CA THR A 97 -16.03 4.47 18.19
C THR A 97 -16.05 3.88 16.79
N SER A 98 -16.01 2.55 16.69
CA SER A 98 -16.37 1.85 15.46
C SER A 98 -17.89 1.80 15.34
N THR A 99 -18.47 2.25 14.23
CA THR A 99 -19.93 2.30 14.05
C THR A 99 -20.37 1.49 12.84
N ARG A 100 -21.68 1.30 12.70
CA ARG A 100 -22.27 0.64 11.55
C ARG A 100 -21.92 1.36 10.24
N GLU A 101 -21.90 2.69 10.24
CA GLU A 101 -21.62 3.55 9.08
C GLU A 101 -20.16 3.42 8.61
N THR A 102 -19.24 3.18 9.55
CA THR A 102 -17.81 2.96 9.27
C THR A 102 -17.50 1.51 8.86
N ASP A 103 -18.51 0.66 8.65
CA ASP A 103 -18.36 -0.79 8.47
C ASP A 103 -17.58 -1.45 9.63
N PHE A 104 -17.87 -0.96 10.85
CA PHE A 104 -17.23 -1.29 12.12
C PHE A 104 -15.72 -1.08 12.16
N THR A 105 -15.22 -0.05 11.47
CA THR A 105 -13.81 0.34 11.53
C THR A 105 -13.58 1.53 12.45
N ALA A 106 -12.42 1.57 13.11
CA ALA A 106 -11.97 2.69 13.91
C ALA A 106 -10.49 2.96 13.62
N VAL A 107 -10.12 4.24 13.57
CA VAL A 107 -8.74 4.69 13.38
C VAL A 107 -8.35 5.56 14.57
N VAL A 108 -7.47 5.05 15.43
CA VAL A 108 -7.02 5.74 16.64
C VAL A 108 -5.70 6.47 16.36
N PRO A 109 -5.66 7.81 16.40
CA PRO A 109 -4.40 8.55 16.27
C PRO A 109 -3.58 8.45 17.57
N VAL A 110 -2.31 8.10 17.43
CA VAL A 110 -1.31 8.06 18.51
C VAL A 110 -0.27 9.15 18.24
N THR A 111 -0.08 10.07 19.18
CA THR A 111 0.74 11.28 18.98
C THR A 111 1.63 11.62 20.17
N GLY A 112 2.63 12.49 19.96
CA GLY A 112 3.61 12.86 20.97
C GLY A 112 4.50 11.70 21.39
N LEU A 113 4.89 10.85 20.44
CA LEU A 113 5.87 9.79 20.59
C LEU A 113 7.29 10.36 20.42
N PRO A 114 8.28 9.89 21.20
CA PRO A 114 9.67 10.26 20.99
C PRO A 114 10.20 9.66 19.67
N ARG A 115 11.30 10.20 19.16
CA ARG A 115 11.95 9.72 17.92
C ARG A 115 12.92 8.58 18.21
N GLY A 116 13.17 7.73 17.21
CA GLY A 116 14.22 6.71 17.25
C GLY A 116 13.99 5.60 18.28
N VAL A 117 12.74 5.38 18.70
CA VAL A 117 12.38 4.34 19.65
C VAL A 117 11.41 3.31 19.07
N VAL A 118 11.42 2.13 19.69
CA VAL A 118 10.46 1.05 19.47
C VAL A 118 9.55 0.96 20.69
N LEU A 119 8.23 1.08 20.48
CA LEU A 119 7.25 1.14 21.55
C LEU A 119 6.21 0.03 21.38
N PRO A 120 6.26 -1.06 22.18
CA PRO A 120 5.16 -2.00 22.25
C PRO A 120 3.88 -1.27 22.66
N TYR A 121 2.75 -1.67 22.07
CA TYR A 121 1.45 -1.06 22.37
C TYR A 121 0.42 -2.14 22.70
N ARG A 122 -0.68 -1.72 23.32
CA ARG A 122 -1.86 -2.55 23.57
C ARG A 122 -3.05 -1.97 22.85
N LEU A 123 -3.84 -2.84 22.25
CA LEU A 123 -5.16 -2.51 21.73
C LEU A 123 -6.21 -2.80 22.80
N LEU A 124 -7.14 -1.86 23.00
CA LEU A 124 -8.27 -2.02 23.90
C LEU A 124 -9.56 -1.86 23.11
N ILE A 125 -10.49 -2.78 23.31
CA ILE A 125 -11.86 -2.72 22.78
C ILE A 125 -12.79 -2.73 23.99
N ASP A 126 -13.66 -1.72 24.09
CA ASP A 126 -14.54 -1.47 25.25
C ASP A 126 -13.77 -1.46 26.59
N GLY A 127 -12.57 -0.87 26.54
CA GLY A 127 -11.68 -0.76 27.70
C GLY A 127 -10.96 -2.05 28.10
N GLN A 128 -11.18 -3.17 27.40
CA GLN A 128 -10.50 -4.44 27.66
C GLN A 128 -9.34 -4.67 26.68
N PRO A 129 -8.13 -5.03 27.15
CA PRO A 129 -7.04 -5.44 26.28
C PRO A 129 -7.44 -6.66 25.43
N VAL A 130 -7.16 -6.60 24.14
CA VAL A 130 -7.38 -7.72 23.21
C VAL A 130 -6.05 -8.27 22.69
N PRO A 131 -5.98 -9.56 22.33
CA PRO A 131 -4.77 -10.13 21.75
C PRO A 131 -4.44 -9.46 20.41
N ILE A 132 -3.17 -9.14 20.22
CA ILE A 132 -2.56 -8.65 18.97
C ILE A 132 -1.26 -9.45 18.73
N PRO A 133 -0.65 -9.40 17.53
CA PRO A 133 0.61 -10.10 17.28
C PRO A 133 1.69 -9.77 18.32
N GLU A 134 2.49 -10.76 18.72
CA GLU A 134 3.51 -10.58 19.77
C GLU A 134 4.58 -9.55 19.40
N ASN A 135 4.81 -9.35 18.10
CA ASN A 135 5.74 -8.38 17.55
C ASN A 135 5.15 -6.96 17.39
N ALA A 136 3.89 -6.74 17.77
CA ALA A 136 3.22 -5.46 17.59
C ALA A 136 3.95 -4.34 18.37
N ALA A 137 4.57 -3.44 17.61
CA ALA A 137 5.29 -2.29 18.13
C ALA A 137 5.18 -1.11 17.17
N ILE A 138 5.23 0.10 17.72
CA ILE A 138 5.34 1.33 16.95
C ILE A 138 6.83 1.68 16.84
N HIS A 139 7.37 1.59 15.63
CA HIS A 139 8.70 2.08 15.29
C HIS A 139 8.60 3.54 14.86
N THR A 140 9.14 4.43 15.68
CA THR A 140 9.12 5.87 15.38
C THR A 140 10.23 6.24 14.42
N LEU A 141 10.04 7.32 13.65
CA LEU A 141 11.09 7.80 12.74
C LEU A 141 12.40 8.02 13.48
N PRO A 142 13.55 7.68 12.88
CA PRO A 142 14.83 7.79 13.54
C PRO A 142 15.20 9.27 13.78
N GLU A 143 16.21 9.50 14.62
CA GLU A 143 16.78 10.83 14.82
C GLU A 143 17.20 11.48 13.49
N GLU A 144 17.19 12.81 13.44
CA GLU A 144 17.61 13.54 12.25
C GLU A 144 19.05 13.17 11.85
N GLY A 145 19.29 13.01 10.56
CA GLY A 145 20.59 12.58 10.02
C GLY A 145 20.84 11.07 10.05
N LYS A 146 20.00 10.27 10.69
CA LYS A 146 20.09 8.80 10.63
C LYS A 146 19.43 8.25 9.37
N PRO A 147 19.90 7.10 8.84
CA PRO A 147 19.29 6.49 7.67
C PRO A 147 17.82 6.11 7.89
N VAL A 148 17.01 6.30 6.84
CA VAL A 148 15.58 5.91 6.82
C VAL A 148 15.37 4.89 5.72
N ARG A 149 14.69 3.78 6.03
CA ARG A 149 14.34 2.75 5.06
C ARG A 149 12.86 2.83 4.69
N ILE A 150 12.56 2.70 3.41
CA ILE A 150 11.19 2.60 2.88
C ILE A 150 11.13 1.35 2.03
N ALA A 151 10.30 0.39 2.42
CA ALA A 151 10.02 -0.80 1.61
C ALA A 151 8.89 -0.52 0.63
N PHE A 152 8.88 -1.19 -0.52
CA PHE A 152 7.78 -1.09 -1.47
C PHE A 152 7.65 -2.32 -2.38
N GLY A 153 6.48 -2.48 -2.98
CA GLY A 153 6.20 -3.50 -3.98
C GLY A 153 4.76 -3.44 -4.49
N SER A 154 4.46 -4.25 -5.49
CA SER A 154 3.14 -4.37 -6.10
C SER A 154 2.77 -5.84 -6.29
N CYS A 155 1.57 -6.08 -6.85
CA CYS A 155 1.14 -7.41 -7.27
C CYS A 155 1.23 -8.40 -6.13
N MET A 156 0.88 -7.98 -4.92
CA MET A 156 0.75 -8.88 -3.78
C MET A 156 -0.39 -9.86 -4.04
N HIS A 157 -1.50 -9.37 -4.62
CA HIS A 157 -2.76 -10.07 -4.80
C HIS A 157 -3.23 -10.78 -3.53
N ARG A 158 -4.39 -11.44 -3.60
CA ARG A 158 -4.92 -12.22 -2.48
C ARG A 158 -4.00 -13.35 -2.00
N TRP A 159 -3.06 -13.83 -2.84
CA TRP A 159 -2.17 -14.93 -2.48
C TRP A 159 -0.84 -14.50 -1.86
N GLY A 160 -0.27 -13.34 -2.19
CA GLY A 160 0.99 -12.87 -1.59
C GLY A 160 0.82 -12.43 -0.14
N VAL A 161 -0.37 -11.93 0.22
CA VAL A 161 -0.76 -11.50 1.57
C VAL A 161 -0.44 -12.54 2.65
N GLY A 162 -0.63 -13.82 2.34
CA GLY A 162 -0.45 -14.90 3.30
C GLY A 162 0.97 -15.43 3.43
N ASN A 163 1.94 -14.92 2.68
CA ASN A 163 3.29 -15.45 2.65
C ASN A 163 4.06 -15.07 3.94
N PRO A 164 4.31 -16.01 4.87
CA PRO A 164 4.96 -15.70 6.14
C PRO A 164 6.43 -15.33 5.96
N ARG A 165 7.09 -15.88 4.93
CA ARG A 165 8.50 -15.61 4.65
C ARG A 165 8.69 -14.21 4.09
N LEU A 166 7.83 -13.79 3.17
CA LEU A 166 7.84 -12.41 2.65
C LEU A 166 7.60 -11.40 3.77
N SER A 167 6.61 -11.65 4.63
CA SER A 167 6.32 -10.83 5.81
C SER A 167 7.51 -10.73 6.75
N ALA A 168 8.13 -11.86 7.10
CA ALA A 168 9.31 -11.90 7.97
C ALA A 168 10.50 -11.14 7.38
N GLU A 169 10.83 -11.36 6.11
CA GLU A 169 11.96 -10.70 5.45
C GLU A 169 11.75 -9.17 5.38
N ILE A 170 10.55 -8.68 5.06
CA ILE A 170 10.26 -7.24 5.08
C ILE A 170 10.44 -6.67 6.50
N ARG A 171 9.92 -7.35 7.52
CA ARG A 171 10.02 -6.91 8.92
C ARG A 171 11.45 -6.87 9.43
N GLU A 172 12.28 -7.86 9.05
CA GLU A 172 13.70 -7.92 9.44
C GLU A 172 14.50 -6.70 8.95
N ARG A 173 14.08 -6.09 7.83
CA ARG A 173 14.71 -4.85 7.32
C ARG A 173 14.40 -3.61 8.17
N GLN A 174 13.40 -3.68 9.04
CA GLN A 174 12.89 -2.57 9.84
C GLN A 174 12.63 -1.31 9.01
N PRO A 175 11.84 -1.37 7.92
CA PRO A 175 11.49 -0.19 7.16
C PRO A 175 10.58 0.72 7.99
N ALA A 176 10.72 2.03 7.83
CA ALA A 176 9.84 3.01 8.46
C ALA A 176 8.39 2.84 7.97
N VAL A 177 8.22 2.50 6.68
CA VAL A 177 6.92 2.23 6.07
C VAL A 177 7.04 1.20 4.93
N LEU A 178 5.93 0.57 4.57
CA LEU A 178 5.76 -0.24 3.36
C LEU A 178 4.77 0.45 2.40
N LEU A 179 5.21 0.71 1.17
CA LEU A 179 4.36 1.24 0.10
C LEU A 179 3.84 0.09 -0.77
N LEU A 180 2.53 -0.12 -0.80
CA LEU A 180 1.85 -1.08 -1.67
C LEU A 180 1.22 -0.31 -2.83
N ILE A 181 1.79 -0.46 -4.02
CA ILE A 181 1.53 0.47 -5.13
C ILE A 181 0.54 -0.03 -6.17
N GLY A 182 -0.06 -1.20 -5.96
CA GLY A 182 -1.03 -1.79 -6.88
C GLY A 182 -1.22 -3.29 -6.63
N ASP A 183 -2.37 -3.82 -7.02
CA ASP A 183 -2.76 -5.24 -6.92
C ASP A 183 -2.46 -5.84 -5.56
N THR A 184 -3.15 -5.32 -4.55
CA THR A 184 -2.71 -5.41 -3.15
C THR A 184 -3.45 -6.51 -2.39
N ALA A 185 -4.76 -6.66 -2.59
CA ALA A 185 -5.52 -7.71 -1.91
C ALA A 185 -6.82 -8.10 -2.64
N ALA A 186 -7.65 -7.12 -2.99
CA ALA A 186 -8.91 -7.38 -3.68
C ALA A 186 -8.61 -7.73 -5.14
N GLN A 187 -9.43 -8.62 -5.72
CA GLN A 187 -9.11 -9.12 -7.07
C GLN A 187 -10.34 -9.41 -7.92
N ASP A 188 -10.47 -8.66 -9.02
CA ASP A 188 -11.37 -8.92 -10.15
C ASP A 188 -12.84 -9.04 -9.74
N ARG A 189 -13.28 -8.13 -8.86
CA ARG A 189 -14.61 -8.17 -8.26
C ARG A 189 -15.63 -7.28 -8.96
N ASP A 190 -15.22 -6.50 -9.95
CA ASP A 190 -16.04 -5.48 -10.59
C ASP A 190 -16.77 -4.63 -9.54
N ASN A 191 -18.09 -4.44 -9.66
CA ASN A 191 -18.92 -3.76 -8.68
C ASN A 191 -19.48 -4.69 -7.58
N HIS A 192 -18.96 -5.92 -7.44
CA HIS A 192 -19.37 -6.84 -6.39
C HIS A 192 -18.70 -6.48 -5.05
N LEU A 193 -19.13 -5.37 -4.45
CA LEU A 193 -18.59 -4.80 -3.22
C LEU A 193 -18.53 -5.79 -2.04
N GLY A 194 -19.49 -6.72 -1.96
CA GLY A 194 -19.47 -7.79 -0.96
C GLY A 194 -18.23 -8.70 -1.10
N LEU A 195 -17.81 -9.03 -2.33
CA LEU A 195 -16.62 -9.85 -2.57
C LEU A 195 -15.32 -9.06 -2.42
N HIS A 196 -15.33 -7.75 -2.72
CA HIS A 196 -14.21 -6.86 -2.34
C HIS A 196 -13.98 -6.92 -0.83
N ARG A 197 -15.04 -6.74 -0.03
CA ARG A 197 -14.98 -6.84 1.44
C ARG A 197 -14.55 -8.21 1.92
N LEU A 198 -14.96 -9.28 1.24
CA LEU A 198 -14.54 -10.64 1.57
C LEU A 198 -13.03 -10.82 1.38
N ASP A 199 -12.45 -10.32 0.29
CA ASP A 199 -11.01 -10.42 0.04
C ASP A 199 -10.22 -9.67 1.12
N TYR A 200 -10.67 -8.47 1.52
CA TYR A 200 -10.08 -7.74 2.64
C TYR A 200 -10.25 -8.46 3.99
N LEU A 201 -11.40 -9.10 4.24
CA LEU A 201 -11.60 -9.90 5.46
C LEU A 201 -10.66 -11.11 5.51
N VAL A 202 -10.46 -11.80 4.38
CA VAL A 202 -9.50 -12.92 4.29
C VAL A 202 -8.08 -12.41 4.57
N ARG A 203 -7.70 -11.27 3.98
CA ARG A 203 -6.42 -10.60 4.27
C ARG A 203 -6.27 -10.32 5.77
N ASP A 204 -7.27 -9.70 6.38
CA ASP A 204 -7.22 -9.26 7.78
C ASP A 204 -7.20 -10.39 8.80
N LEU A 205 -7.68 -11.58 8.42
CA LEU A 205 -7.62 -12.79 9.25
C LEU A 205 -6.38 -13.66 9.00
N THR A 206 -5.50 -13.24 8.10
CA THR A 206 -4.28 -13.98 7.72
C THR A 206 -3.09 -13.58 8.60
N ALA A 207 -2.46 -14.56 9.25
CA ALA A 207 -1.43 -14.30 10.27
C ALA A 207 -0.20 -13.54 9.76
N ALA A 208 0.30 -13.87 8.57
CA ALA A 208 1.46 -13.19 7.97
C ALA A 208 1.20 -11.69 7.75
N TRP A 209 -0.02 -11.35 7.34
CA TRP A 209 -0.48 -9.97 7.17
C TRP A 209 -0.58 -9.26 8.52
N GLN A 210 -1.24 -9.88 9.51
CA GLN A 210 -1.39 -9.31 10.85
C GLN A 210 -0.04 -8.97 11.47
N GLN A 211 0.96 -9.86 11.38
CA GLN A 211 2.31 -9.62 11.88
C GLN A 211 2.99 -8.45 11.17
N LEU A 212 2.82 -8.33 9.86
CA LEU A 212 3.42 -7.26 9.05
C LEU A 212 2.85 -5.89 9.46
N VAL A 213 1.52 -5.74 9.42
CA VAL A 213 0.88 -4.43 9.56
C VAL A 213 0.72 -3.96 11.00
N ALA A 214 0.86 -4.86 11.98
CA ALA A 214 0.89 -4.48 13.40
C ALA A 214 2.22 -3.81 13.79
N GLU A 215 3.24 -3.87 12.93
CA GLU A 215 4.59 -3.36 13.18
C GLU A 215 5.08 -2.38 12.11
N VAL A 216 4.77 -2.61 10.83
CA VAL A 216 5.20 -1.77 9.71
C VAL A 216 4.00 -0.96 9.19
N PRO A 217 4.03 0.38 9.28
CA PRO A 217 2.99 1.23 8.69
C PRO A 217 2.87 1.03 7.18
N VAL A 218 1.65 0.88 6.68
CA VAL A 218 1.37 0.67 5.26
C VAL A 218 0.71 1.88 4.60
N TYR A 219 1.08 2.17 3.36
CA TYR A 219 0.46 3.18 2.50
C TYR A 219 0.12 2.55 1.16
N VAL A 220 -1.10 2.74 0.69
CA VAL A 220 -1.66 1.88 -0.35
C VAL A 220 -2.36 2.67 -1.45
N THR A 221 -2.06 2.36 -2.70
CA THR A 221 -2.90 2.69 -3.87
C THR A 221 -3.34 1.39 -4.54
N TRP A 222 -4.50 1.40 -5.20
CA TRP A 222 -4.93 0.27 -6.01
C TRP A 222 -4.23 0.23 -7.37
N ASP A 223 -4.36 -0.92 -8.04
CA ASP A 223 -4.31 -0.99 -9.50
C ASP A 223 -5.61 -1.65 -10.02
N ASP A 224 -5.65 -2.12 -11.26
CA ASP A 224 -6.85 -2.62 -11.93
C ASP A 224 -7.54 -3.77 -11.20
N HIS A 225 -6.79 -4.73 -10.64
CA HIS A 225 -7.36 -5.89 -9.97
C HIS A 225 -8.08 -5.53 -8.66
N ASP A 226 -7.59 -4.54 -7.91
CA ASP A 226 -8.27 -4.01 -6.73
C ASP A 226 -9.42 -3.05 -7.10
N TYR A 227 -9.37 -2.45 -8.29
CA TYR A 227 -10.34 -1.47 -8.75
C TYR A 227 -11.63 -2.12 -9.25
N PHE A 228 -11.59 -2.77 -10.42
CA PHE A 228 -12.75 -3.49 -10.96
C PHE A 228 -12.28 -4.85 -11.48
N ASN A 229 -11.41 -4.85 -12.48
CA ASN A 229 -10.91 -6.04 -13.14
C ASN A 229 -9.74 -5.64 -14.03
N ASN A 230 -9.01 -6.64 -14.52
CA ASN A 230 -7.88 -6.48 -15.43
C ASN A 230 -8.11 -5.38 -16.52
N ASP A 231 -7.14 -4.48 -16.63
CA ASP A 231 -7.06 -3.29 -17.49
C ASP A 231 -8.23 -2.28 -17.34
N LYS A 232 -9.14 -2.41 -16.36
CA LYS A 232 -10.27 -1.48 -16.19
C LYS A 232 -9.86 -0.18 -15.51
N TRP A 233 -10.50 0.92 -15.92
CA TRP A 233 -10.24 2.27 -15.43
C TRP A 233 -11.47 3.16 -15.66
N GLY A 234 -11.48 4.37 -15.09
CA GLY A 234 -12.59 5.32 -15.19
C GLY A 234 -13.89 4.68 -14.72
N ILE A 235 -15.02 5.03 -15.33
CA ILE A 235 -16.24 4.23 -15.20
C ILE A 235 -16.21 3.16 -16.30
N PRO A 236 -15.95 1.88 -15.99
CA PRO A 236 -15.81 0.88 -17.05
C PRO A 236 -17.17 0.66 -17.74
N LYS A 237 -17.12 0.24 -19.02
CA LYS A 237 -18.34 0.00 -19.79
C LYS A 237 -19.27 -1.00 -19.07
N GLY A 238 -20.52 -0.61 -18.88
CA GLY A 238 -21.53 -1.42 -18.20
C GLY A 238 -21.69 -1.16 -16.71
N PHE A 239 -20.90 -0.24 -16.14
CA PHE A 239 -20.99 0.18 -14.75
C PHE A 239 -21.41 1.65 -14.65
N SER A 240 -21.84 2.04 -13.46
CA SER A 240 -22.29 3.38 -13.12
C SER A 240 -21.27 4.12 -12.26
N GLU A 241 -21.46 5.43 -12.12
CA GLU A 241 -20.71 6.21 -11.14
C GLU A 241 -20.92 5.70 -9.70
N GLU A 242 -22.13 5.26 -9.35
CA GLU A 242 -22.43 4.69 -8.04
C GLU A 242 -21.59 3.42 -7.79
N ASP A 243 -21.40 2.57 -8.80
CA ASP A 243 -20.56 1.38 -8.68
C ASP A 243 -19.10 1.76 -8.38
N ARG A 244 -18.57 2.76 -9.10
CA ARG A 244 -17.21 3.26 -8.91
C ARG A 244 -17.02 3.89 -7.51
N GLN A 245 -18.00 4.66 -7.06
CA GLN A 245 -18.00 5.20 -5.69
C GLN A 245 -18.09 4.09 -4.64
N GLY A 246 -18.85 3.03 -4.91
CA GLY A 246 -18.93 1.86 -4.05
C GLY A 246 -17.58 1.15 -3.86
N VAL A 247 -16.80 0.98 -4.93
CA VAL A 247 -15.44 0.43 -4.85
C VAL A 247 -14.53 1.34 -4.02
N TRP A 248 -14.58 2.64 -4.29
CA TRP A 248 -13.82 3.65 -3.54
C TRP A 248 -14.15 3.64 -2.05
N GLU A 249 -15.44 3.52 -1.70
CA GLU A 249 -15.91 3.40 -0.33
C GLU A 249 -15.31 2.18 0.38
N VAL A 250 -15.35 1.02 -0.26
CA VAL A 250 -14.79 -0.23 0.29
C VAL A 250 -13.30 -0.06 0.55
N PHE A 251 -12.55 0.49 -0.42
CA PHE A 251 -11.12 0.71 -0.29
C PHE A 251 -10.80 1.61 0.91
N ARG A 252 -11.48 2.76 1.03
CA ARG A 252 -11.33 3.70 2.15
C ARG A 252 -11.58 3.05 3.51
N GLN A 253 -12.53 2.11 3.58
CA GLN A 253 -12.85 1.41 4.82
C GLN A 253 -11.83 0.32 5.18
N CYS A 254 -10.98 -0.12 4.24
CA CYS A 254 -10.09 -1.28 4.44
C CYS A 254 -8.60 -0.92 4.55
N TRP A 255 -8.25 0.37 4.50
CA TRP A 255 -6.87 0.86 4.54
C TRP A 255 -6.72 2.05 5.51
N ASN A 256 -5.48 2.32 5.91
CA ASN A 256 -5.13 3.36 6.88
C ASN A 256 -4.25 4.46 6.23
N ASN A 257 -4.74 5.01 5.11
CA ASN A 257 -4.06 6.09 4.40
C ASN A 257 -4.36 7.47 5.04
N PRO A 258 -3.44 8.44 4.90
CA PRO A 258 -3.64 9.81 5.40
C PRO A 258 -4.72 10.59 4.63
N ALA A 259 -4.99 10.19 3.39
CA ALA A 259 -5.97 10.81 2.51
C ALA A 259 -6.43 9.82 1.45
N TYR A 260 -7.58 10.13 0.84
CA TYR A 260 -8.13 9.39 -0.30
C TYR A 260 -8.50 10.39 -1.39
N GLY A 261 -7.54 10.65 -2.28
CA GLY A 261 -7.72 11.50 -3.45
C GLY A 261 -8.15 12.91 -3.11
N LEU A 262 -9.23 13.36 -3.75
CA LEU A 262 -9.77 14.72 -3.62
C LEU A 262 -10.69 14.91 -2.40
N GLY A 263 -10.79 13.90 -1.54
CA GLY A 263 -11.62 13.89 -0.34
C GLY A 263 -13.01 13.25 -0.54
N PRO A 264 -13.83 13.23 0.53
CA PRO A 264 -15.13 12.58 0.52
C PRO A 264 -16.03 12.99 -0.65
N GLY A 265 -16.54 11.99 -1.40
CA GLY A 265 -17.44 12.19 -2.53
C GLY A 265 -16.78 12.70 -3.82
N ARG A 266 -15.47 12.99 -3.80
CA ARG A 266 -14.71 13.41 -4.99
C ARG A 266 -13.82 12.30 -5.55
N GLY A 267 -13.49 11.30 -4.73
CA GLY A 267 -12.90 10.05 -5.18
C GLY A 267 -11.39 10.05 -5.41
N GLY A 268 -10.91 8.90 -5.87
CA GLY A 268 -9.50 8.54 -6.02
C GLY A 268 -8.83 8.09 -4.73
N VAL A 269 -7.74 7.33 -4.85
CA VAL A 269 -6.95 6.84 -3.70
C VAL A 269 -5.53 7.40 -3.64
N PHE A 270 -5.21 8.36 -4.50
CA PHE A 270 -3.92 9.04 -4.47
C PHE A 270 -3.72 9.81 -3.15
N LEU A 271 -2.47 9.93 -2.74
CA LEU A 271 -2.11 10.51 -1.45
C LEU A 271 -0.72 11.13 -1.48
N GLN A 272 -0.45 12.00 -0.50
CA GLN A 272 0.88 12.54 -0.22
C GLN A 272 1.21 12.31 1.26
N THR A 273 2.46 11.99 1.56
CA THR A 273 3.00 12.05 2.92
C THR A 273 4.49 12.44 2.91
N ARG A 274 5.10 12.56 4.10
CA ARG A 274 6.53 12.76 4.25
C ARG A 274 7.09 11.74 5.24
N ILE A 275 8.01 10.90 4.79
CA ILE A 275 8.68 9.87 5.59
C ILE A 275 10.17 10.22 5.66
N GLY A 276 10.61 10.68 6.83
CA GLY A 276 11.99 11.14 7.01
C GLY A 276 12.39 12.22 5.99
N PRO A 277 13.44 11.99 5.17
CA PRO A 277 13.88 12.95 4.17
C PRO A 277 13.08 12.92 2.86
N CYS A 278 12.07 12.06 2.73
CA CYS A 278 11.38 11.82 1.47
C CYS A 278 9.96 12.40 1.48
N ASP A 279 9.62 13.20 0.47
CA ASP A 279 8.23 13.44 0.13
C ASP A 279 7.74 12.26 -0.74
N VAL A 280 6.66 11.61 -0.31
CA VAL A 280 6.09 10.45 -1.00
C VAL A 280 4.77 10.88 -1.62
N ILE A 281 4.67 10.77 -2.95
CA ILE A 281 3.50 11.11 -3.73
C ILE A 281 3.04 9.85 -4.46
N MET A 282 1.90 9.28 -4.05
CA MET A 282 1.35 8.08 -4.67
C MET A 282 0.16 8.46 -5.54
N THR A 283 0.22 8.12 -6.83
CA THR A 283 -0.83 8.40 -7.80
C THR A 283 -1.81 7.25 -7.92
N ASP A 284 -3.03 7.58 -8.34
CA ASP A 284 -4.09 6.65 -8.75
C ASP A 284 -4.19 6.68 -10.27
N ASN A 285 -3.85 5.57 -10.92
CA ASN A 285 -3.85 5.44 -12.38
C ASN A 285 -5.15 4.82 -12.93
N ARG A 286 -6.20 4.68 -12.11
CA ARG A 286 -7.45 4.02 -12.51
C ARG A 286 -8.65 4.93 -12.42
N TYR A 287 -8.82 5.66 -11.32
CA TYR A 287 -10.10 6.31 -11.00
C TYR A 287 -10.48 7.44 -11.95
N PHE A 288 -9.55 8.36 -12.19
CA PHE A 288 -9.73 9.57 -13.00
C PHE A 288 -9.26 9.41 -14.45
N ARG A 289 -8.77 8.22 -14.81
CA ARG A 289 -8.25 7.94 -16.14
C ARG A 289 -9.35 8.07 -17.17
N GLU A 290 -9.01 8.71 -18.28
CA GLU A 290 -9.84 8.85 -19.46
C GLU A 290 -8.99 8.57 -20.72
N LYS A 291 -9.64 8.41 -21.87
CA LYS A 291 -8.91 8.14 -23.12
C LYS A 291 -7.99 9.31 -23.45
N GLY A 292 -6.68 9.07 -23.47
CA GLY A 292 -5.67 10.11 -23.73
C GLY A 292 -5.37 11.00 -22.52
N ASN A 293 -5.83 10.64 -21.32
CA ASN A 293 -5.58 11.39 -20.09
C ASN A 293 -5.41 10.40 -18.92
N PHE A 294 -4.16 10.08 -18.60
CA PHE A 294 -3.88 8.91 -17.76
C PHE A 294 -4.26 9.10 -16.28
N LEU A 295 -4.03 10.29 -15.72
CA LEU A 295 -4.42 10.61 -14.33
C LEU A 295 -5.70 11.44 -14.25
N GLY A 296 -6.23 11.92 -15.37
CA GLY A 296 -7.29 12.93 -15.34
C GLY A 296 -6.75 14.32 -14.97
N THR A 297 -7.52 15.35 -15.33
CA THR A 297 -7.09 16.75 -15.20
C THR A 297 -6.88 17.18 -13.75
N GLU A 298 -7.79 16.81 -12.85
CA GLU A 298 -7.75 17.25 -11.45
C GLU A 298 -6.58 16.64 -10.69
N GLN A 299 -6.32 15.34 -10.87
CA GLN A 299 -5.19 14.68 -10.21
C GLN A 299 -3.85 15.10 -10.83
N MET A 300 -3.77 15.35 -12.15
CA MET A 300 -2.55 15.90 -12.76
C MET A 300 -2.23 17.30 -12.22
N ALA A 301 -3.25 18.16 -12.04
CA ALA A 301 -3.07 19.48 -11.42
C ALA A 301 -2.61 19.35 -9.96
N TRP A 302 -3.26 18.47 -9.18
CA TRP A 302 -2.85 18.16 -7.82
C TRP A 302 -1.41 17.65 -7.77
N LEU A 303 -1.01 16.73 -8.65
CA LEU A 303 0.33 16.16 -8.69
C LEU A 303 1.39 17.25 -8.93
N LYS A 304 1.17 18.13 -9.89
CA LYS A 304 2.05 19.28 -10.15
C LYS A 304 2.16 20.22 -8.94
N GLU A 305 1.06 20.48 -8.24
CA GLU A 305 1.06 21.25 -7.01
C GLU A 305 1.88 20.57 -5.90
N ARG A 306 1.70 19.26 -5.69
CA ARG A 306 2.45 18.49 -4.67
C ARG A 306 3.94 18.44 -5.00
N LEU A 307 4.30 18.30 -6.27
CA LEU A 307 5.68 18.32 -6.74
C LEU A 307 6.35 19.67 -6.44
N LEU A 308 5.68 20.80 -6.68
CA LEU A 308 6.20 22.12 -6.30
C LEU A 308 6.30 22.33 -4.78
N ALA A 309 5.43 21.67 -4.01
CA ALA A 309 5.40 21.76 -2.57
C ALA A 309 6.39 20.83 -1.86
N ALA A 310 7.04 19.91 -2.59
CA ALA A 310 8.03 18.99 -2.04
C ALA A 310 9.25 19.76 -1.51
N LYS A 311 9.74 19.36 -0.33
CA LYS A 311 10.84 20.02 0.41
C LYS A 311 11.99 19.06 0.75
N GLY A 312 11.77 17.76 0.60
CA GLY A 312 12.77 16.73 0.90
C GLY A 312 13.85 16.69 -0.17
N PRO A 313 15.08 16.25 0.17
CA PRO A 313 16.10 15.98 -0.83
C PRO A 313 15.66 14.92 -1.86
N PHE A 314 14.69 14.07 -1.52
CA PHE A 314 14.15 13.03 -2.39
C PHE A 314 12.62 13.13 -2.51
N VAL A 315 12.11 12.82 -3.70
CA VAL A 315 10.69 12.66 -3.98
C VAL A 315 10.46 11.26 -4.54
N ILE A 316 9.67 10.45 -3.85
CA ILE A 316 9.19 9.17 -4.39
C ILE A 316 7.87 9.43 -5.10
N LEU A 317 7.83 9.17 -6.41
CA LEU A 317 6.62 9.29 -7.22
C LEU A 317 6.17 7.90 -7.69
N SER A 318 5.01 7.47 -7.20
CA SER A 318 4.46 6.13 -7.42
C SER A 318 3.35 6.12 -8.46
N CYS A 319 3.28 5.04 -9.25
CA CYS A 319 2.20 4.69 -10.17
C CYS A 319 1.96 3.17 -10.12
N GLY A 320 0.72 2.69 -10.26
CA GLY A 320 0.44 1.24 -10.29
C GLY A 320 1.06 0.53 -11.48
N THR A 321 1.11 1.21 -12.63
CA THR A 321 1.74 0.71 -13.86
C THR A 321 3.03 1.48 -14.20
N MET A 322 3.77 0.98 -15.19
CA MET A 322 5.06 1.54 -15.58
C MET A 322 4.99 2.97 -16.10
N TRP A 323 6.03 3.74 -15.79
CA TRP A 323 6.33 5.04 -16.38
C TRP A 323 6.95 4.90 -17.76
N SER A 324 7.84 3.91 -17.93
CA SER A 324 8.41 3.59 -19.23
C SER A 324 7.52 2.68 -20.07
N ASP A 325 7.82 2.69 -21.37
CA ASP A 325 6.97 2.09 -22.39
C ASP A 325 7.63 0.81 -22.96
N TYR A 326 8.77 0.41 -22.38
CA TYR A 326 9.65 -0.64 -22.90
C TYR A 326 9.02 -2.04 -22.80
N VAL A 327 8.29 -2.29 -21.72
CA VAL A 327 7.71 -3.61 -21.41
C VAL A 327 6.33 -3.74 -22.02
N SER A 328 6.06 -4.88 -22.66
CA SER A 328 4.75 -5.17 -23.28
C SER A 328 4.27 -4.09 -24.26
N ALA A 329 5.22 -3.44 -24.97
CA ALA A 329 4.96 -2.31 -25.86
C ALA A 329 4.14 -1.19 -25.19
N GLY A 330 4.34 -0.98 -23.89
CA GLY A 330 3.66 0.04 -23.10
C GLY A 330 2.18 -0.23 -22.85
N LYS A 331 1.68 -1.46 -23.05
CA LYS A 331 0.28 -1.82 -22.75
C LYS A 331 -0.08 -1.42 -21.32
N ASP A 332 -1.14 -0.64 -21.16
CA ASP A 332 -1.65 -0.15 -19.85
C ASP A 332 -0.71 0.75 -19.03
N SER A 333 0.43 1.12 -19.60
CA SER A 333 1.35 2.12 -19.06
C SER A 333 1.03 3.51 -19.59
N TRP A 334 1.74 4.51 -19.07
CA TRP A 334 1.73 5.87 -19.60
C TRP A 334 2.02 5.94 -21.10
N GLY A 335 2.96 5.13 -21.60
CA GLY A 335 3.48 5.23 -22.95
C GLY A 335 2.52 5.14 -24.09
N VAL A 336 1.49 4.33 -23.91
CA VAL A 336 0.45 4.14 -24.92
C VAL A 336 -0.79 4.96 -24.60
N PHE A 337 -1.11 5.10 -23.31
CA PHE A 337 -2.35 5.74 -22.91
C PHE A 337 -2.28 7.26 -22.93
N ASP A 338 -1.15 7.85 -22.53
CA ASP A 338 -0.97 9.30 -22.43
C ASP A 338 0.52 9.68 -22.53
N PRO A 339 1.18 9.41 -23.67
CA PRO A 339 2.60 9.76 -23.85
C PRO A 339 2.84 11.26 -23.72
N GLN A 340 1.91 12.09 -24.19
CA GLN A 340 2.04 13.55 -24.09
C GLN A 340 1.92 14.02 -22.64
N GLY A 341 0.96 13.52 -21.87
CA GLY A 341 0.81 13.84 -20.44
C GLY A 341 2.01 13.39 -19.62
N ARG A 342 2.61 12.23 -19.93
CA ARG A 342 3.87 11.78 -19.32
C ARG A 342 5.01 12.76 -19.60
N GLU A 343 5.20 13.12 -20.88
CA GLU A 343 6.26 14.05 -21.28
C GLU A 343 6.05 15.45 -20.71
N ASP A 344 4.80 15.91 -20.61
CA ASP A 344 4.46 17.18 -19.98
C ASP A 344 4.77 17.19 -18.48
N LEU A 345 4.57 16.08 -17.78
CA LEU A 345 4.95 15.92 -16.37
C LEU A 345 6.47 15.90 -16.20
N PHE A 346 7.19 15.15 -17.03
CA PHE A 346 8.66 15.11 -16.99
C PHE A 346 9.28 16.46 -17.30
N ARG A 347 8.77 17.16 -18.33
CA ARG A 347 9.21 18.53 -18.63
C ARG A 347 8.89 19.49 -17.49
N PHE A 348 7.73 19.37 -16.85
CA PHE A 348 7.40 20.18 -15.66
C PHE A 348 8.42 19.97 -14.52
N ILE A 349 8.80 18.73 -14.24
CA ILE A 349 9.82 18.40 -13.25
C ILE A 349 11.19 19.01 -13.61
N GLU A 350 11.56 18.99 -14.89
CA GLU A 350 12.80 19.59 -15.42
C GLU A 350 12.78 21.13 -15.33
N GLU A 351 11.71 21.78 -15.81
CA GLU A 351 11.53 23.24 -15.83
C GLU A 351 11.57 23.84 -14.43
N HIS A 352 10.95 23.16 -13.46
CA HIS A 352 10.93 23.56 -12.06
C HIS A 352 12.12 23.05 -11.25
N ARG A 353 13.08 22.34 -11.88
CA ARG A 353 14.29 21.81 -11.25
C ARG A 353 14.00 20.98 -9.99
N ILE A 354 12.95 20.16 -10.06
CA ILE A 354 12.57 19.29 -8.96
C ILE A 354 13.57 18.14 -8.92
N GLY A 355 14.45 18.17 -7.92
CA GLY A 355 15.55 17.23 -7.73
C GLY A 355 15.14 15.96 -6.99
N GLY A 356 16.02 14.96 -7.01
CA GLY A 356 15.86 13.75 -6.18
C GLY A 356 14.65 12.87 -6.51
N VAL A 357 14.08 12.98 -7.72
CA VAL A 357 12.88 12.23 -8.12
C VAL A 357 13.22 10.77 -8.41
N LEU A 358 12.55 9.87 -7.69
CA LEU A 358 12.60 8.42 -7.86
C LEU A 358 11.22 7.93 -8.30
N LEU A 359 11.15 7.28 -9.46
CA LEU A 359 9.91 6.73 -9.97
C LEU A 359 9.77 5.27 -9.50
N ILE A 360 8.63 4.92 -8.92
CA ILE A 360 8.29 3.52 -8.62
C ILE A 360 7.03 3.10 -9.38
N SER A 361 6.99 1.84 -9.80
CA SER A 361 5.91 1.27 -10.62
C SER A 361 5.65 -0.22 -10.35
N GLY A 362 4.57 -0.78 -10.88
CA GLY A 362 4.17 -2.19 -10.70
C GLY A 362 3.65 -2.88 -11.97
N ASP A 363 2.55 -3.65 -11.83
CA ASP A 363 1.77 -4.33 -12.89
C ASP A 363 2.45 -5.52 -13.62
N ARG A 364 3.77 -5.50 -13.87
CA ARG A 364 4.41 -6.49 -14.76
C ARG A 364 4.79 -7.82 -14.11
N HIS A 365 4.20 -8.16 -12.97
CA HIS A 365 4.36 -9.46 -12.31
C HIS A 365 5.82 -9.95 -12.22
N GLY A 366 6.71 -9.06 -11.78
CA GLY A 366 8.15 -9.26 -11.75
C GLY A 366 8.84 -8.05 -11.12
N ALA A 367 10.08 -7.79 -11.50
CA ALA A 367 10.78 -6.56 -11.13
C ALA A 367 11.68 -6.13 -12.29
N ARG A 368 11.55 -4.89 -12.77
CA ARG A 368 12.38 -4.34 -13.87
C ARG A 368 12.72 -2.88 -13.61
N GLY A 369 14.01 -2.56 -13.59
CA GLY A 369 14.46 -1.18 -13.44
C GLY A 369 14.91 -0.61 -14.77
N PHE A 370 14.64 0.67 -15.01
CA PHE A 370 15.09 1.37 -16.22
C PHE A 370 15.58 2.77 -15.89
N ARG A 371 16.58 3.23 -16.64
CA ARG A 371 16.81 4.66 -16.84
C ARG A 371 15.94 5.13 -17.99
N ILE A 372 15.38 6.33 -17.85
CA ILE A 372 14.63 7.04 -18.88
C ILE A 372 15.42 8.30 -19.22
N PRO A 373 16.30 8.25 -20.24
CA PRO A 373 17.15 9.38 -20.60
C PRO A 373 16.36 10.56 -21.16
N ARG A 374 16.80 11.76 -20.81
CA ARG A 374 16.17 13.03 -21.20
C ARG A 374 17.09 13.83 -22.12
N PRO A 375 16.56 14.64 -23.05
CA PRO A 375 17.37 15.42 -23.99
C PRO A 375 18.35 16.41 -23.34
N ASN A 376 18.08 16.85 -22.11
CA ASN A 376 18.95 17.74 -21.34
C ASN A 376 20.12 17.02 -20.65
N GLY A 377 20.23 15.68 -20.77
CA GLY A 377 21.26 14.86 -20.13
C GLY A 377 20.86 14.29 -18.77
N ARG A 378 19.68 14.63 -18.23
CA ARG A 378 19.10 14.01 -17.04
C ARG A 378 18.64 12.58 -17.35
N ASP A 379 18.70 11.70 -16.35
CA ASP A 379 18.02 10.41 -16.36
C ASP A 379 16.95 10.40 -15.27
N PHE A 380 15.71 10.00 -15.60
CA PHE A 380 14.80 9.49 -14.57
C PHE A 380 15.10 8.02 -14.30
N TYR A 381 15.00 7.62 -13.04
CA TYR A 381 15.20 6.24 -12.61
C TYR A 381 13.85 5.67 -12.21
N GLU A 382 13.40 4.69 -13.01
CA GLU A 382 12.23 3.89 -12.71
C GLU A 382 12.64 2.57 -12.07
N PHE A 383 12.06 2.32 -10.90
CA PHE A 383 12.18 1.09 -10.16
C PHE A 383 10.80 0.43 -10.14
N GLU A 384 10.51 -0.42 -11.13
CA GLU A 384 9.37 -1.32 -11.01
C GLU A 384 9.62 -2.21 -9.79
N GLY A 385 8.75 -2.04 -8.80
CA GLY A 385 8.77 -2.72 -7.52
C GLY A 385 8.63 -4.21 -7.71
N ALA A 386 9.14 -4.95 -6.74
CA ALA A 386 9.13 -6.39 -6.82
C ALA A 386 7.71 -6.98 -6.76
N SER A 387 7.58 -8.17 -7.33
CA SER A 387 6.39 -9.00 -7.18
C SER A 387 6.29 -9.58 -5.77
N LEU A 388 5.37 -9.02 -4.99
CA LEU A 388 4.99 -9.54 -3.67
C LEU A 388 4.13 -10.82 -3.77
N GLY A 389 3.66 -11.15 -4.98
CA GLY A 389 2.65 -12.18 -5.22
C GLY A 389 2.63 -12.73 -6.64
N GLY A 390 2.25 -11.91 -7.61
CA GLY A 390 2.07 -12.25 -9.02
C GLY A 390 3.41 -12.34 -9.73
N ARG A 391 3.94 -13.55 -9.91
CA ARG A 391 5.36 -13.75 -10.31
C ARG A 391 5.59 -14.03 -11.78
N SER A 392 4.53 -14.26 -12.54
CA SER A 392 4.61 -14.62 -13.96
C SER A 392 4.25 -13.41 -14.80
N GLY A 393 5.24 -12.84 -15.47
CA GLY A 393 5.11 -11.61 -16.25
C GLY A 393 5.79 -11.69 -17.62
N PRO A 394 5.85 -10.56 -18.35
CA PRO A 394 6.55 -10.45 -19.63
C PRO A 394 8.06 -10.75 -19.50
N PRO A 395 8.79 -10.87 -20.62
CA PRO A 395 10.23 -11.12 -20.60
C PRO A 395 11.00 -10.20 -19.66
N VAL A 396 12.04 -10.76 -19.01
CA VAL A 396 12.88 -10.01 -18.08
C VAL A 396 13.95 -9.17 -18.75
N ARG A 397 14.28 -9.45 -20.02
CA ARG A 397 15.22 -8.69 -20.86
C ARG A 397 14.81 -8.77 -22.33
N GLN A 398 15.15 -7.74 -23.10
CA GLN A 398 15.11 -7.73 -24.56
C GLN A 398 16.33 -6.99 -25.14
N PRO A 399 16.78 -7.29 -26.37
CA PRO A 399 17.98 -6.68 -26.95
C PRO A 399 17.93 -5.15 -27.09
N ASP A 400 16.73 -4.58 -27.27
CA ASP A 400 16.48 -3.15 -27.44
C ASP A 400 16.39 -2.38 -26.11
N TRP A 401 16.33 -3.07 -24.98
CA TRP A 401 16.27 -2.48 -23.64
C TRP A 401 17.65 -2.04 -23.13
N THR A 402 18.26 -1.08 -23.82
CA THR A 402 19.64 -0.64 -23.58
C THR A 402 19.85 0.15 -22.28
N THR A 403 18.78 0.63 -21.64
CA THR A 403 18.81 1.41 -20.40
C THR A 403 18.36 0.64 -19.17
N GLN A 404 18.11 -0.67 -19.32
CA GLN A 404 17.66 -1.52 -18.22
C GLN A 404 18.71 -1.66 -17.12
N LEU A 405 18.28 -1.52 -15.87
CA LEU A 405 19.08 -1.68 -14.66
C LEU A 405 19.07 -3.14 -14.19
N TYR A 406 17.87 -3.72 -14.08
CA TYR A 406 17.65 -5.10 -13.62
C TYR A 406 16.38 -5.68 -14.23
N GLY A 407 16.22 -7.00 -14.15
CA GLY A 407 15.05 -7.73 -14.64
C GLY A 407 14.92 -9.09 -13.95
N MET A 408 13.75 -9.36 -13.37
CA MET A 408 13.44 -10.57 -12.60
C MET A 408 11.97 -10.99 -12.80
N SER A 409 11.73 -12.30 -12.83
CA SER A 409 10.40 -12.94 -12.84
C SER A 409 10.50 -14.33 -12.22
N GLY A 410 9.38 -14.93 -11.81
CA GLY A 410 9.31 -16.25 -11.20
C GLY A 410 9.53 -16.26 -9.67
N GLU A 411 10.15 -15.22 -9.14
CA GLU A 411 10.54 -15.11 -7.73
C GLU A 411 9.67 -14.12 -6.96
N TYR A 412 9.40 -14.43 -5.69
CA TYR A 412 8.90 -13.46 -4.73
C TYR A 412 10.05 -12.55 -4.29
N ALA A 413 9.78 -11.26 -4.23
CA ALA A 413 10.77 -10.29 -3.80
C ALA A 413 10.07 -9.04 -3.25
N PHE A 414 10.84 -8.17 -2.60
CA PHE A 414 10.41 -6.82 -2.21
C PHE A 414 11.55 -5.83 -2.46
N SER A 415 11.19 -4.56 -2.62
CA SER A 415 12.14 -3.48 -2.85
C SER A 415 12.34 -2.65 -1.58
N GLU A 416 13.53 -2.06 -1.43
CA GLU A 416 13.89 -1.14 -0.35
C GLU A 416 14.62 0.07 -0.94
N PHE A 417 14.27 1.25 -0.46
CA PHE A 417 15.15 2.40 -0.50
C PHE A 417 15.70 2.69 0.89
N GLU A 418 17.01 2.86 1.01
CA GLU A 418 17.67 3.39 2.20
C GLU A 418 18.22 4.78 1.90
N PHE A 419 17.73 5.78 2.62
CA PHE A 419 18.10 7.18 2.45
C PHE A 419 19.10 7.59 3.53
N ASP A 420 20.26 8.07 3.12
CA ASP A 420 21.30 8.62 3.99
C ASP A 420 21.50 10.11 3.65
N VAL A 421 21.16 10.97 4.61
CA VAL A 421 21.25 12.43 4.49
C VAL A 421 22.38 13.02 5.35
N SER A 422 23.30 12.20 5.83
CA SER A 422 24.39 12.65 6.71
C SER A 422 25.49 13.42 5.99
N GLY A 423 25.61 13.26 4.66
CA GLY A 423 26.64 13.88 3.82
C GLY A 423 26.16 15.13 3.05
N PRO A 424 27.10 15.86 2.40
CA PRO A 424 26.79 17.06 1.62
C PRO A 424 25.99 16.78 0.34
N ASP A 425 26.15 15.59 -0.24
CA ASP A 425 25.28 15.05 -1.29
C ASP A 425 24.53 13.85 -0.69
N PRO A 426 23.25 14.01 -0.29
CA PRO A 426 22.44 12.92 0.22
C PRO A 426 22.39 11.74 -0.77
N LYS A 427 22.30 10.52 -0.25
CA LYS A 427 22.28 9.30 -1.07
C LYS A 427 21.03 8.48 -0.82
N VAL A 428 20.60 7.81 -1.88
CA VAL A 428 19.59 6.75 -1.81
C VAL A 428 20.22 5.46 -2.33
N THR A 429 20.08 4.38 -1.58
CA THR A 429 20.45 3.04 -2.03
C THR A 429 19.19 2.23 -2.27
N PHE A 430 18.98 1.81 -3.51
CA PHE A 430 17.94 0.86 -3.88
C PHE A 430 18.46 -0.57 -3.71
N ARG A 431 17.64 -1.44 -3.13
CA ARG A 431 17.88 -2.88 -3.06
C ARG A 431 16.64 -3.65 -3.46
N LEU A 432 16.84 -4.72 -4.23
CA LEU A 432 15.83 -5.73 -4.54
C LEU A 432 16.19 -7.02 -3.80
N PHE A 433 15.36 -7.44 -2.87
CA PHE A 433 15.60 -8.61 -2.01
C PHE A 433 14.74 -9.80 -2.43
N LEU A 434 15.37 -10.98 -2.49
CA LEU A 434 14.68 -12.26 -2.61
C LEU A 434 14.22 -12.76 -1.23
N LEU A 435 13.37 -13.78 -1.20
CA LEU A 435 12.89 -14.37 0.07
C LEU A 435 13.97 -15.05 0.91
N ASP A 436 15.16 -15.30 0.39
CA ASP A 436 16.29 -15.83 1.17
C ASP A 436 17.20 -14.74 1.76
N GLY A 437 16.72 -13.50 1.76
CA GLY A 437 17.45 -12.34 2.27
C GLY A 437 18.57 -11.88 1.35
N LYS A 438 18.82 -12.58 0.23
CA LYS A 438 19.84 -12.17 -0.73
C LYS A 438 19.39 -10.95 -1.51
N THR A 439 20.32 -10.01 -1.66
CA THR A 439 20.18 -8.88 -2.57
C THR A 439 20.38 -9.37 -4.00
N PHE A 440 19.33 -9.30 -4.81
CA PHE A 440 19.38 -9.58 -6.25
C PHE A 440 20.04 -8.45 -7.02
N TYR A 441 19.73 -7.21 -6.66
CA TYR A 441 20.27 -6.01 -7.27
C TYR A 441 20.41 -4.88 -6.25
N GLU A 442 21.48 -4.11 -6.36
CA GLU A 442 21.74 -2.93 -5.54
C GLU A 442 22.29 -1.80 -6.41
N THR A 443 21.86 -0.58 -6.16
CA THR A 443 22.48 0.62 -6.73
C THR A 443 22.35 1.79 -5.77
N THR A 444 23.38 2.64 -5.71
CA THR A 444 23.36 3.88 -4.93
C THR A 444 23.39 5.08 -5.87
N LEU A 445 22.51 6.05 -5.64
CA LEU A 445 22.39 7.28 -6.41
C LEU A 445 22.56 8.48 -5.48
N GLY A 446 23.29 9.50 -5.95
CA GLY A 446 23.40 10.79 -5.26
C GLY A 446 22.21 11.70 -5.58
N GLN A 447 21.87 12.60 -4.67
CA GLN A 447 20.81 13.59 -4.87
C GLN A 447 21.16 14.52 -6.03
N GLU A 448 22.42 14.93 -6.14
CA GLU A 448 22.89 15.74 -7.26
C GLU A 448 22.73 15.02 -8.60
N GLN A 449 23.02 13.71 -8.65
CA GLN A 449 22.82 12.89 -9.86
C GLN A 449 21.35 12.85 -10.30
N LEU A 450 20.42 12.82 -9.33
CA LEU A 450 18.97 12.81 -9.57
C LEU A 450 18.39 14.19 -9.90
N SER A 451 19.20 15.25 -9.82
CA SER A 451 18.78 16.64 -9.96
C SER A 451 19.41 17.36 -11.15
N ARG A 452 20.46 16.80 -11.75
CA ARG A 452 21.20 17.35 -12.89
C ARG A 452 20.52 17.08 -14.21
#